data_AF-R4YSS5-F1
#
_entry.id   AF-R4YSS5-F1
#
_cell.length_a   1.000
_cell.length_b   1.000
_cell.length_c   1.000
_cell.angle_alpha   90.00
_cell.angle_beta   90.00
_cell.angle_gamma   90.00
#
_symmetry.space_group_name_H-M   'P 1'
#
loop_
_entity.id
_entity.type
_entity.pdbx_description
1 polymer ?
#
loop_
_entity_poly.entity_id
_entity_poly.type
_entity_poly.pdbx_seq_one_letter_code
_entity_poly.pdbx_strand_id
1 'polypeptide(L)'
;MDLILPIIGVFLSAILFVIVFQKVLVMRRETFIKEYVFPKTIKTNVAKTYPHLKDFELDQVMRGLRDYFHLISLSHQKMIAMPSQVVDIAWHEFILFTREYDKFCSRALGRFLHHSPAETMKSQNIAQAGIKRAWRIACHLERINPFLPKRLPVIFALDALLNIEDGFHYQLDCMKLSISSSGGGSTGGHCGSHIGCSSGCAGSAGDGGCAGDGGGSGGGCGGD
;
A
#
# COMPACT_ATOMS: atom_id res chain seq x y z
N MET A 1 20.93 24.45 -40.50
CA MET A 1 20.17 23.32 -39.92
C MET A 1 21.08 22.28 -39.28
N ASP A 2 22.40 22.44 -39.41
CA ASP A 2 23.41 21.42 -39.10
C ASP A 2 23.71 21.24 -37.61
N LEU A 3 23.37 22.22 -36.76
CA LEU A 3 23.48 22.09 -35.30
C LEU A 3 22.24 21.47 -34.63
N ILE A 4 21.09 21.45 -35.30
CA ILE A 4 19.83 21.03 -34.67
C ILE A 4 19.79 19.51 -34.49
N LEU A 5 20.21 18.76 -35.50
CA LEU A 5 20.30 17.29 -35.47
C LEU A 5 21.21 16.73 -34.36
N PRO A 6 22.46 17.22 -34.17
CA PRO A 6 23.31 16.73 -33.08
C PRO A 6 22.76 17.13 -31.69
N ILE A 7 22.14 18.32 -31.55
CA ILE A 7 21.49 18.74 -30.31
C ILE A 7 20.33 17.80 -29.96
N ILE A 8 19.50 17.44 -30.94
CA ILE A 8 18.40 16.47 -30.75
C ILE A 8 18.98 15.10 -30.37
N GLY A 9 20.05 14.65 -31.01
CA GLY A 9 20.70 13.38 -30.70
C GLY A 9 21.25 13.31 -29.25
N VAL A 10 21.89 14.38 -28.78
CA VAL A 10 22.36 14.50 -27.39
C VAL A 10 21.18 14.52 -26.41
N PHE A 11 20.10 15.22 -26.74
CA PHE A 11 18.92 15.28 -25.87
C PHE A 11 18.22 13.92 -25.76
N LEU A 12 18.04 13.21 -26.88
CA LEU A 12 17.44 11.87 -26.89
C LEU A 12 18.31 10.85 -26.14
N SER A 13 19.64 10.92 -26.29
CA SER A 13 20.55 10.03 -25.55
C SER A 13 20.54 10.31 -24.05
N ALA A 14 20.48 11.58 -23.64
CA ALA A 14 20.32 11.96 -22.24
C ALA A 14 19.00 11.45 -21.65
N ILE A 15 17.88 11.58 -22.36
CA ILE A 15 16.58 11.03 -21.94
C ILE A 15 16.66 9.51 -21.78
N LEU A 16 17.20 8.80 -22.78
CA LEU A 16 17.35 7.35 -22.72
C LEU A 16 18.22 6.94 -21.53
N PHE A 17 19.32 7.64 -21.30
CA PHE A 17 20.19 7.41 -20.14
C PHE A 17 19.43 7.56 -18.82
N VAL A 18 18.64 8.64 -18.65
CA VAL A 18 17.82 8.86 -17.45
C VAL A 18 16.79 7.74 -17.26
N ILE A 19 16.10 7.32 -18.32
CA ILE A 19 15.10 6.24 -18.25
C ILE A 19 15.76 4.92 -17.84
N VAL A 20 16.88 4.56 -18.47
CA VAL A 20 17.62 3.33 -18.15
C VAL A 20 18.15 3.39 -16.73
N PHE A 21 18.75 4.51 -16.32
CA PHE A 21 19.27 4.71 -14.97
C PHE A 21 18.17 4.57 -13.92
N GLN A 22 17.02 5.21 -14.12
CA GLN A 22 15.87 5.07 -13.22
C GLN A 22 15.38 3.62 -13.14
N LYS A 23 15.27 2.91 -14.28
CA LYS A 23 14.88 1.49 -14.28
C LYS A 23 15.87 0.62 -13.51
N VAL A 24 17.17 0.82 -13.72
CA VAL A 24 18.23 0.09 -12.99
C VAL A 24 18.15 0.37 -11.49
N LEU A 25 17.93 1.63 -11.09
CA LEU A 25 17.76 1.97 -9.68
C LEU A 25 16.54 1.29 -9.05
N VAL A 26 15.40 1.29 -9.74
CA VAL A 26 14.17 0.62 -9.27
C VAL A 26 14.41 -0.88 -9.10
N MET A 27 15.01 -1.55 -10.09
CA MET A 27 15.32 -2.98 -10.00
C MET A 27 16.28 -3.29 -8.85
N ARG A 28 17.34 -2.49 -8.66
CA ARG A 28 18.28 -2.68 -7.54
C ARG A 28 17.61 -2.54 -6.19
N ARG A 29 16.70 -1.58 -6.04
CA ARG A 29 15.92 -1.38 -4.81
C ARG A 29 14.98 -2.55 -4.54
N GLU A 30 14.27 -3.01 -5.56
CA GLU A 30 13.39 -4.17 -5.47
C GLU A 30 14.16 -5.44 -5.03
N THR A 31 15.29 -5.76 -5.68
CA THR A 31 16.14 -6.89 -5.28
C THR A 31 16.62 -6.73 -3.85
N PHE A 32 17.11 -5.54 -3.48
CA PHE A 32 17.57 -5.26 -2.12
C PHE A 32 16.48 -5.49 -1.08
N ILE A 33 15.24 -5.03 -1.32
CA ILE A 33 14.11 -5.22 -0.41
C ILE A 33 13.75 -6.71 -0.30
N LYS A 34 13.65 -7.41 -1.43
CA LYS A 34 13.26 -8.84 -1.47
C LYS A 34 14.24 -9.74 -0.74
N GLU A 35 15.53 -9.46 -0.84
CA GLU A 35 16.60 -10.26 -0.23
C GLU A 35 16.97 -9.77 1.18
N TYR A 36 16.35 -8.68 1.67
CA TYR A 36 16.72 -8.11 2.96
C TYR A 36 16.43 -9.09 4.11
N VAL A 37 17.46 -9.35 4.90
CA VAL A 37 17.40 -10.15 6.12
C VAL A 37 17.28 -9.20 7.31
N PHE A 38 16.12 -9.18 7.93
CA PHE A 38 15.87 -8.40 9.13
C PHE A 38 16.58 -9.00 10.36
N PRO A 39 16.92 -8.17 11.36
CA PRO A 39 17.36 -8.64 12.67
C PRO A 39 16.40 -9.68 13.27
N LYS A 40 16.94 -10.83 13.71
CA LYS A 40 16.15 -11.94 14.27
C LYS A 40 15.29 -11.52 15.46
N THR A 41 15.76 -10.54 16.23
CA THR A 41 15.05 -9.99 17.39
C THR A 41 13.66 -9.47 17.05
N ILE A 42 13.45 -8.94 15.84
CA ILE A 42 12.12 -8.48 15.38
C ILE A 42 11.14 -9.65 15.38
N LYS A 43 11.52 -10.78 14.75
CA LYS A 43 10.72 -12.01 14.73
C LYS A 43 10.42 -12.49 16.16
N THR A 44 11.42 -12.45 17.04
CA THR A 44 11.26 -12.84 18.45
C THR A 44 10.30 -11.93 19.21
N ASN A 45 10.33 -10.62 18.98
CA ASN A 45 9.44 -9.69 19.66
C ASN A 45 8.00 -9.78 19.12
N VAL A 46 7.80 -9.96 17.81
CA VAL A 46 6.49 -10.29 17.25
C VAL A 46 5.92 -11.56 17.88
N ALA A 47 6.74 -12.59 18.08
CA ALA A 47 6.32 -13.83 18.74
C ALA A 47 5.91 -13.63 20.21
N LYS A 48 6.44 -12.60 20.90
CA LYS A 48 6.00 -12.25 22.25
C LYS A 48 4.65 -11.55 22.24
N THR A 49 4.41 -10.68 21.25
CA THR A 49 3.13 -9.98 21.07
C THR A 49 2.02 -10.94 20.65
N TYR A 50 2.34 -11.90 19.78
CA TYR A 50 1.40 -12.91 19.29
C TYR A 50 1.92 -14.33 19.55
N PRO A 51 1.81 -14.85 20.79
CA PRO A 51 2.37 -16.15 21.19
C PRO A 51 1.77 -17.36 20.50
N HIS A 52 0.59 -17.22 19.88
CA HIS A 52 -0.07 -18.29 19.14
C HIS A 52 0.56 -18.55 17.77
N LEU A 53 1.36 -17.62 17.23
CA LEU A 53 1.97 -17.75 15.92
C LEU A 53 3.11 -18.77 15.91
N LYS A 54 3.11 -19.61 14.89
CA LYS A 54 4.16 -20.60 14.63
C LYS A 54 5.32 -19.97 13.87
N ASP A 55 6.47 -20.64 13.88
CA ASP A 55 7.70 -20.10 13.26
C ASP A 55 7.55 -19.78 11.76
N PHE A 56 6.80 -20.59 11.01
CA PHE A 56 6.53 -20.34 9.59
C PHE A 56 5.57 -19.16 9.35
N GLU A 57 4.66 -18.89 10.29
CA GLU A 57 3.72 -17.75 10.26
C GLU A 57 4.47 -16.46 10.57
N LEU A 58 5.38 -16.51 11.54
CA LEU A 58 6.31 -15.42 11.80
C LEU A 58 7.19 -15.12 10.57
N ASP A 59 7.61 -16.13 9.80
CA ASP A 59 8.28 -15.89 8.51
C ASP A 59 7.36 -15.25 7.46
N GLN A 60 6.04 -15.52 7.50
CA GLN A 60 5.06 -14.80 6.66
C GLN A 60 4.98 -13.34 7.06
N VAL A 61 5.00 -13.01 8.36
CA VAL A 61 5.07 -11.62 8.85
C VAL A 61 6.31 -10.91 8.32
N MET A 62 7.49 -11.56 8.40
CA MET A 62 8.73 -10.97 7.87
C MET A 62 8.72 -10.79 6.35
N ARG A 63 8.02 -11.67 5.61
CA ARG A 63 7.75 -11.46 4.17
C ARG A 63 6.80 -10.27 3.96
N GLY A 64 5.72 -10.19 4.72
CA GLY A 64 4.78 -9.06 4.67
C GLY A 64 5.46 -7.71 4.94
N LEU A 65 6.44 -7.67 5.84
CA LEU A 65 7.24 -6.46 6.09
C LEU A 65 8.09 -6.06 4.86
N ARG A 66 8.70 -7.02 4.15
CA ARG A 66 9.37 -6.73 2.86
C ARG A 66 8.38 -6.23 1.83
N ASP A 67 7.24 -6.90 1.71
CA ASP A 67 6.19 -6.54 0.75
C ASP A 67 5.70 -5.11 1.00
N TYR A 68 5.49 -4.72 2.26
CA TYR A 68 5.13 -3.36 2.62
C TYR A 68 6.16 -2.32 2.15
N PHE A 69 7.45 -2.56 2.42
CA PHE A 69 8.50 -1.66 1.93
C PHE A 69 8.59 -1.63 0.41
N HIS A 70 8.30 -2.74 -0.26
CA HIS A 70 8.19 -2.80 -1.71
C HIS A 70 7.03 -1.92 -2.21
N LEU A 71 5.84 -1.96 -1.57
CA LEU A 71 4.73 -1.06 -1.90
C LEU A 71 5.14 0.42 -1.78
N ILE A 72 5.87 0.78 -0.73
CA ILE A 72 6.37 2.15 -0.51
C ILE A 72 7.37 2.54 -1.60
N SER A 73 8.26 1.63 -2.01
CA SER A 73 9.23 1.93 -3.07
C SER A 73 8.56 2.25 -4.41
N LEU A 74 7.39 1.66 -4.67
CA LEU A 74 6.58 1.86 -5.87
C LEU A 74 5.59 3.03 -5.76
N SER A 75 5.45 3.65 -4.58
CA SER A 75 4.45 4.71 -4.37
C SER A 75 4.84 6.08 -4.91
N HIS A 76 6.07 6.22 -5.43
CA HIS A 76 6.65 7.49 -5.89
C HIS A 76 6.58 8.57 -4.81
N GLN A 77 7.01 8.23 -3.59
CA GLN A 77 7.01 9.09 -2.41
C GLN A 77 5.62 9.51 -1.89
N LYS A 78 4.54 9.02 -2.50
CA LYS A 78 3.19 9.22 -1.94
C LYS A 78 3.02 8.35 -0.71
N MET A 79 2.27 8.84 0.26
CA MET A 79 1.94 8.09 1.47
C MET A 79 1.20 6.79 1.12
N ILE A 80 1.59 5.71 1.82
CA ILE A 80 1.00 4.38 1.79
C ILE A 80 0.61 4.03 3.22
N ALA A 81 -0.68 3.76 3.45
CA ALA A 81 -1.14 3.30 4.76
C ALA A 81 -0.74 1.83 4.97
N MET A 82 -0.52 1.43 6.22
CA MET A 82 -0.26 0.04 6.59
C MET A 82 -1.55 -0.79 6.49
N PRO A 83 -1.60 -1.88 5.69
CA PRO A 83 -2.79 -2.70 5.54
C PRO A 83 -2.83 -3.93 6.46
N SER A 84 -1.85 -4.12 7.34
CA SER A 84 -1.79 -5.27 8.27
C SER A 84 -1.21 -4.84 9.62
N GLN A 85 -1.94 -5.16 10.69
CA GLN A 85 -1.57 -4.88 12.07
C GLN A 85 -0.30 -5.65 12.47
N VAL A 86 -0.23 -6.95 12.17
CA VAL A 86 0.95 -7.75 12.56
C VAL A 86 2.22 -7.29 11.84
N VAL A 87 2.08 -6.78 10.61
CA VAL A 87 3.19 -6.16 9.87
C VAL A 87 3.56 -4.79 10.45
N ASP A 88 2.58 -4.03 10.94
CA ASP A 88 2.84 -2.77 11.65
C ASP A 88 3.65 -3.01 12.92
N ILE A 89 3.31 -4.04 13.72
CA ILE A 89 4.10 -4.43 14.90
C ILE A 89 5.53 -4.80 14.50
N ALA A 90 5.71 -5.58 13.43
CA ALA A 90 7.06 -5.92 12.94
C ALA A 90 7.84 -4.68 12.46
N TRP A 91 7.16 -3.68 11.88
CA TRP A 91 7.78 -2.42 11.47
C TRP A 91 8.17 -1.56 12.67
N HIS A 92 7.32 -1.45 13.68
CA HIS A 92 7.62 -0.77 14.94
C HIS A 92 8.89 -1.32 15.58
N GLU A 93 9.01 -2.64 15.66
CA GLU A 93 10.22 -3.31 16.16
C GLU A 93 11.45 -2.98 15.31
N PHE A 94 11.30 -2.86 13.98
CA PHE A 94 12.42 -2.52 13.10
C PHE A 94 12.93 -1.09 13.29
N ILE A 95 12.05 -0.12 13.56
CA ILE A 95 12.40 1.30 13.73
C ILE A 95 13.36 1.49 14.93
N LEU A 96 13.28 0.61 15.94
CA LEU A 96 14.16 0.64 17.11
C LEU A 96 15.62 0.33 16.76
N PHE A 97 15.89 -0.37 15.65
CA PHE A 97 17.24 -0.58 15.13
C PHE A 97 17.70 0.64 14.33
N THR A 98 17.79 1.80 14.98
CA THR A 98 17.87 3.11 14.33
C THR A 98 18.97 3.24 13.26
N ARG A 99 20.15 2.66 13.48
CA ARG A 99 21.27 2.69 12.51
C ARG A 99 21.01 1.77 11.32
N GLU A 100 20.49 0.58 11.56
CA GLU A 100 20.14 -0.39 10.52
C GLU A 100 18.93 0.08 9.71
N TYR A 101 17.95 0.67 10.38
CA TYR A 101 16.75 1.25 9.80
C TYR A 101 17.09 2.42 8.88
N ASP A 102 17.94 3.36 9.31
CA ASP A 102 18.41 4.47 8.47
C ASP A 102 19.13 3.96 7.20
N LYS A 103 20.07 3.00 7.37
CA LYS A 103 20.78 2.37 6.25
C LYS A 103 19.81 1.64 5.31
N PHE A 104 18.83 0.94 5.85
CA PHE A 104 17.81 0.27 5.07
C PHE A 104 17.00 1.27 4.26
N CYS A 105 16.45 2.31 4.90
CA CYS A 105 15.66 3.35 4.24
C CYS A 105 16.43 4.05 3.11
N SER A 106 17.69 4.40 3.35
CA SER A 106 18.56 4.99 2.34
C SER A 106 18.72 4.08 1.11
N ARG A 107 18.98 2.78 1.33
CA ARG A 107 19.21 1.81 0.24
C ARG A 107 17.92 1.37 -0.46
N ALA A 108 16.88 1.06 0.29
CA ALA A 108 15.61 0.54 -0.22
C ALA A 108 14.73 1.64 -0.82
N LEU A 109 14.67 2.81 -0.19
CA LEU A 109 13.69 3.85 -0.49
C LEU A 109 14.34 5.13 -1.03
N GLY A 110 15.64 5.32 -0.81
CA GLY A 110 16.37 6.54 -1.18
C GLY A 110 16.10 7.73 -0.27
N ARG A 111 15.42 7.51 0.85
CA ARG A 111 15.07 8.53 1.85
C ARG A 111 14.72 7.86 3.16
N PHE A 112 14.82 8.59 4.27
CA PHE A 112 14.29 8.12 5.54
C PHE A 112 12.76 7.97 5.45
N LEU A 113 12.24 6.89 6.02
CA LEU A 113 10.81 6.64 6.11
C LEU A 113 10.37 6.86 7.55
N HIS A 114 9.70 7.98 7.79
CA HIS A 114 9.06 8.24 9.07
C HIS A 114 7.80 7.36 9.21
N HIS A 115 7.69 6.69 10.34
CA HIS A 115 6.43 6.10 10.77
C HIS A 115 5.53 7.21 11.35
N SER A 116 4.26 7.17 11.03
CA SER A 116 3.25 8.09 11.55
C SER A 116 2.04 7.26 11.92
N PRO A 117 1.78 7.06 13.22
CA PRO A 117 0.64 6.27 13.68
C PRO A 117 -0.67 6.80 13.11
N ALA A 118 -1.64 5.91 12.92
CA ALA A 118 -2.94 6.27 12.35
C ALA A 118 -3.64 7.36 13.17
N GLU A 119 -3.47 7.38 14.50
CA GLU A 119 -4.04 8.39 15.39
C GLU A 119 -3.48 9.80 15.15
N THR A 120 -2.30 9.90 14.55
CA THR A 120 -1.64 11.17 14.26
C THR A 120 -1.96 11.71 12.86
N MET A 121 -2.73 10.97 12.05
CA MET A 121 -3.08 11.39 10.70
C MET A 121 -4.11 12.53 10.73
N LYS A 122 -3.76 13.65 10.09
CA LYS A 122 -4.52 14.92 10.10
C LYS A 122 -5.96 14.82 9.58
N SER A 123 -6.31 13.78 8.81
CA SER A 123 -7.70 13.53 8.40
C SER A 123 -7.92 12.09 7.95
N GLN A 124 -9.14 11.59 8.15
CA GLN A 124 -9.60 10.29 7.66
C GLN A 124 -9.42 10.15 6.14
N ASN A 125 -9.55 11.24 5.38
CA ASN A 125 -9.38 11.26 3.93
C ASN A 125 -7.94 10.91 3.49
N ILE A 126 -6.93 11.33 4.26
CA ILE A 126 -5.53 11.03 3.97
C ILE A 126 -5.26 9.52 4.18
N ALA A 127 -5.71 8.96 5.30
CA ALA A 127 -5.60 7.54 5.60
C ALA A 127 -6.28 6.68 4.52
N GLN A 128 -7.49 7.08 4.11
CA GLN A 128 -8.22 6.43 3.03
C GLN A 128 -7.45 6.50 1.70
N ALA A 129 -6.91 7.66 1.30
CA ALA A 129 -6.10 7.74 0.09
C ALA A 129 -4.84 6.86 0.14
N GLY A 130 -4.23 6.71 1.32
CA GLY A 130 -3.09 5.83 1.58
C GLY A 130 -3.42 4.36 1.37
N ILE A 131 -4.53 3.88 1.95
CA ILE A 131 -4.93 2.47 1.82
C ILE A 131 -5.37 2.13 0.38
N LYS A 132 -6.06 3.06 -0.32
CA LYS A 132 -6.40 2.91 -1.75
C LYS A 132 -5.17 2.73 -2.63
N ARG A 133 -4.10 3.44 -2.30
CA ARG A 133 -2.82 3.32 -3.02
C ARG A 133 -2.13 1.99 -2.72
N ALA A 134 -2.10 1.59 -1.44
CA ALA A 134 -1.58 0.28 -1.02
C ALA A 134 -2.26 -0.86 -1.79
N TRP A 135 -3.60 -0.82 -1.85
CA TRP A 135 -4.42 -1.80 -2.57
C TRP A 135 -4.07 -1.88 -4.05
N ARG A 136 -4.07 -0.74 -4.75
CA ARG A 136 -3.76 -0.70 -6.19
C ARG A 136 -2.39 -1.27 -6.51
N ILE A 137 -1.38 -0.93 -5.73
CA ILE A 137 -0.01 -1.43 -5.94
C ILE A 137 0.06 -2.92 -5.60
N ALA A 138 -0.52 -3.36 -4.49
CA ALA A 138 -0.53 -4.76 -4.09
C ALA A 138 -1.26 -5.64 -5.13
N CYS A 139 -2.42 -5.20 -5.61
CA CYS A 139 -3.14 -5.86 -6.70
C CYS A 139 -2.29 -5.93 -7.98
N HIS A 140 -1.58 -4.86 -8.34
CA HIS A 140 -0.70 -4.86 -9.50
C HIS A 140 0.44 -5.89 -9.37
N LEU A 141 1.13 -5.91 -8.22
CA LEU A 141 2.21 -6.86 -7.94
C LEU A 141 1.75 -8.31 -7.98
N GLU A 142 0.53 -8.56 -7.50
CA GLU A 142 -0.04 -9.90 -7.41
C GLU A 142 -0.91 -10.30 -8.62
N ARG A 143 -0.97 -9.44 -9.66
CA ARG A 143 -1.77 -9.63 -10.87
C ARG A 143 -3.27 -9.85 -10.59
N ILE A 144 -3.80 -9.10 -9.64
CA ILE A 144 -5.22 -9.05 -9.27
C ILE A 144 -5.86 -7.83 -9.92
N ASN A 145 -7.10 -7.96 -10.41
CA ASN A 145 -7.86 -6.80 -10.85
C ASN A 145 -8.35 -6.01 -9.61
N PRO A 146 -7.98 -4.73 -9.44
CA PRO A 146 -8.34 -3.96 -8.25
C PRO A 146 -9.82 -3.57 -8.16
N PHE A 147 -10.57 -3.65 -9.27
CA PHE A 147 -12.00 -3.30 -9.33
C PHE A 147 -12.90 -4.52 -9.18
N LEU A 148 -12.43 -5.69 -9.63
CA LEU A 148 -13.13 -6.97 -9.47
C LEU A 148 -12.15 -8.02 -8.92
N PRO A 149 -11.74 -7.89 -7.65
CA PRO A 149 -10.75 -8.76 -7.05
C PRO A 149 -11.34 -10.17 -6.83
N LYS A 150 -10.71 -11.19 -7.41
CA LYS A 150 -11.06 -12.60 -7.15
C LYS A 150 -10.53 -13.12 -5.80
N ARG A 151 -9.54 -12.43 -5.24
CA ARG A 151 -8.89 -12.72 -3.96
C ARG A 151 -8.28 -11.43 -3.43
N LEU A 152 -8.04 -11.39 -2.12
CA LEU A 152 -7.29 -10.29 -1.50
C LEU A 152 -5.80 -10.42 -1.84
N PRO A 153 -5.08 -9.30 -2.01
CA PRO A 153 -3.62 -9.31 -1.94
C PRO A 153 -3.17 -9.86 -0.58
N VAL A 154 -2.05 -10.59 -0.56
CA VAL A 154 -1.56 -11.32 0.62
C VAL A 154 -1.41 -10.39 1.82
N ILE A 155 -0.82 -9.21 1.63
CA ILE A 155 -0.61 -8.25 2.72
C ILE A 155 -1.92 -7.74 3.35
N PHE A 156 -3.02 -7.71 2.59
CA PHE A 156 -4.35 -7.38 3.09
C PHE A 156 -5.04 -8.59 3.75
N ALA A 157 -4.72 -9.80 3.30
CA ALA A 157 -5.28 -11.02 3.86
C ALA A 157 -4.54 -11.49 5.13
N LEU A 158 -3.33 -10.98 5.37
CA LEU A 158 -2.37 -11.58 6.30
C LEU A 158 -2.90 -11.68 7.73
N ASP A 159 -3.51 -10.62 8.24
CA ASP A 159 -4.04 -10.59 9.61
C ASP A 159 -5.14 -11.64 9.82
N ALA A 160 -6.05 -11.78 8.84
CA ALA A 160 -7.10 -12.79 8.86
C ALA A 160 -6.53 -14.21 8.72
N LEU A 161 -5.53 -14.41 7.86
CA LEU A 161 -4.88 -15.71 7.65
C LEU A 161 -4.14 -16.19 8.90
N LEU A 162 -3.60 -15.27 9.70
CA LEU A 162 -2.83 -15.55 10.91
C LEU A 162 -3.66 -15.47 12.21
N ASN A 163 -4.99 -15.28 12.09
CA ASN A 163 -5.90 -15.09 13.23
C ASN A 163 -5.40 -14.03 14.22
N ILE A 164 -5.05 -12.85 13.72
CA ILE A 164 -4.64 -11.71 14.53
C ILE A 164 -5.89 -11.06 15.14
N GLU A 165 -6.00 -11.07 16.46
CA GLU A 165 -7.18 -10.62 17.20
C GLU A 165 -7.45 -9.12 17.00
N ASP A 166 -6.41 -8.29 17.10
CA ASP A 166 -6.46 -6.84 16.85
C ASP A 166 -6.21 -6.47 15.38
N GLY A 167 -6.28 -7.46 14.48
CA GLY A 167 -5.93 -7.34 13.07
C GLY A 167 -6.98 -6.66 12.20
N PHE A 168 -6.57 -6.27 10.99
CA PHE A 168 -7.47 -5.75 9.97
C PHE A 168 -8.09 -6.90 9.16
N HIS A 169 -9.41 -7.04 9.27
CA HIS A 169 -10.17 -8.08 8.56
C HIS A 169 -10.85 -7.49 7.33
N TYR A 170 -10.30 -7.80 6.15
CA TYR A 170 -10.84 -7.35 4.87
C TYR A 170 -11.78 -8.37 4.23
N GLN A 171 -12.84 -7.88 3.57
CA GLN A 171 -13.76 -8.73 2.80
C GLN A 171 -13.86 -8.22 1.35
N LEU A 172 -14.06 -9.14 0.40
CA LEU A 172 -14.20 -8.82 -1.04
C LEU A 172 -15.58 -8.22 -1.34
N ASP A 173 -16.63 -8.82 -0.78
CA ASP A 173 -18.03 -8.46 -1.02
C ASP A 173 -18.62 -7.72 0.19
N CYS A 174 -18.78 -6.42 0.05
CA CYS A 174 -19.19 -5.54 1.15
C CYS A 174 -20.72 -5.41 1.31
N MET A 175 -21.51 -5.99 0.39
CA MET A 175 -22.98 -5.98 0.48
C MET A 175 -23.55 -6.94 1.52
N LYS A 176 -22.75 -7.85 2.10
CA LYS A 176 -23.22 -8.67 3.23
C LYS A 176 -23.03 -8.00 4.59
N LEU A 177 -22.17 -6.98 4.70
CA LEU A 177 -21.88 -6.32 5.97
C LEU A 177 -22.97 -5.30 6.37
N SER A 178 -23.70 -4.74 5.40
CA SER A 178 -24.80 -3.79 5.65
C SER A 178 -26.07 -4.41 6.24
N ILE A 179 -26.19 -5.75 6.26
CA ILE A 179 -27.33 -6.45 6.87
C ILE A 179 -27.08 -6.75 8.36
N SER A 180 -25.82 -6.81 8.79
CA SER A 180 -25.42 -7.13 10.17
C SER A 180 -25.11 -5.90 11.05
N SER A 181 -25.11 -4.69 10.49
CA SER A 181 -24.81 -3.44 11.22
C SER A 181 -26.06 -2.72 11.76
N SER A 182 -27.09 -3.47 12.18
CA SER A 182 -28.19 -2.97 13.01
C SER A 182 -28.05 -3.35 14.50
N GLY A 183 -26.95 -4.01 14.88
CA GLY A 183 -26.57 -4.23 16.28
C GLY A 183 -25.24 -3.56 16.60
N GLY A 184 -25.24 -2.61 17.54
CA GLY A 184 -24.05 -1.88 17.96
C GLY A 184 -22.95 -2.79 18.49
N GLY A 185 -21.83 -2.85 17.77
CA GLY A 185 -20.59 -3.51 18.18
C GLY A 185 -19.48 -3.13 17.20
N SER A 186 -18.55 -2.29 17.63
CA SER A 186 -17.46 -1.73 16.82
C SER A 186 -16.37 -2.77 16.52
N THR A 187 -16.64 -3.68 15.58
CA THR A 187 -15.63 -4.49 14.88
C THR A 187 -15.86 -4.33 13.37
N GLY A 188 -15.55 -3.12 12.87
CA GLY A 188 -15.85 -2.71 11.50
C GLY A 188 -14.90 -3.36 10.49
N GLY A 189 -15.36 -4.40 9.78
CA GLY A 189 -14.63 -4.99 8.67
C GLY A 189 -14.28 -3.95 7.59
N HIS A 190 -13.04 -3.96 7.12
CA HIS A 190 -12.56 -3.01 6.11
C HIS A 190 -12.86 -3.54 4.69
N CYS A 191 -13.53 -2.73 3.86
CA CYS A 191 -14.00 -3.21 2.55
C CYS A 191 -12.91 -3.17 1.46
N GLY A 192 -12.55 -4.31 0.86
CA GLY A 192 -11.56 -4.37 -0.22
C GLY A 192 -12.02 -3.71 -1.54
N SER A 193 -13.29 -3.88 -1.92
CA SER A 193 -13.84 -3.35 -3.18
C SER A 193 -14.07 -1.82 -3.15
N HIS A 194 -14.46 -1.24 -2.02
CA HIS A 194 -14.57 0.21 -1.85
C HIS A 194 -13.21 0.94 -1.80
N ILE A 195 -12.12 0.22 -1.51
CA ILE A 195 -10.75 0.75 -1.58
C ILE A 195 -10.32 0.94 -3.06
N GLY A 196 -10.85 0.15 -4.01
CA GLY A 196 -10.56 0.28 -5.44
C GLY A 196 -11.23 1.48 -6.13
N CYS A 197 -12.37 1.96 -5.61
CA CYS A 197 -13.19 2.99 -6.26
C CYS A 197 -12.63 4.41 -6.04
N SER A 198 -12.58 5.21 -7.12
CA SER A 198 -12.11 6.60 -7.15
C SER A 198 -13.14 7.63 -6.68
N SER A 199 -14.39 7.24 -6.44
CA SER A 199 -15.39 8.15 -5.86
C SER A 199 -15.13 8.30 -4.36
N GLY A 200 -14.90 9.54 -3.95
CA GLY A 200 -14.84 9.90 -2.53
C GLY A 200 -16.24 9.72 -1.95
N CYS A 201 -16.43 8.70 -1.12
CA CYS A 201 -17.60 8.62 -0.27
C CYS A 201 -17.27 9.40 1.01
N ALA A 202 -17.48 10.71 0.95
CA ALA A 202 -17.82 11.48 2.13
C ALA A 202 -19.17 10.92 2.62
N GLY A 203 -19.28 10.67 3.93
CA GLY A 203 -20.47 10.08 4.50
C GLY A 203 -21.72 10.90 4.19
N SER A 204 -22.77 10.21 3.75
CA SER A 204 -24.16 10.49 4.08
C SER A 204 -25.00 9.29 3.64
N ALA A 205 -25.93 8.89 4.50
CA ALA A 205 -26.97 7.95 4.18
C ALA A 205 -27.74 8.43 2.94
N GLY A 206 -27.98 7.54 1.99
CA GLY A 206 -28.73 7.87 0.79
C GLY A 206 -28.54 6.81 -0.28
N ASP A 207 -29.63 6.08 -0.55
CA ASP A 207 -29.81 5.11 -1.62
C ASP A 207 -29.30 5.62 -2.98
N GLY A 208 -28.76 4.71 -3.80
CA GLY A 208 -28.42 5.05 -5.18
C GLY A 208 -27.56 3.99 -5.87
N GLY A 209 -28.22 3.00 -6.47
CA GLY A 209 -27.60 1.90 -7.19
C GLY A 209 -26.70 2.33 -8.36
N CYS A 210 -25.74 1.46 -8.66
CA CYS A 210 -24.82 1.58 -9.79
C CYS A 210 -25.55 1.23 -11.09
N ALA A 211 -26.12 2.23 -11.77
CA ALA A 211 -26.48 2.11 -13.18
C ALA A 211 -25.36 2.74 -14.02
N GLY A 212 -24.90 1.98 -15.01
CA GLY A 212 -23.88 2.41 -15.93
C GLY A 212 -24.37 3.37 -17.02
N ASP A 213 -23.43 3.60 -17.93
CA ASP A 213 -23.55 4.08 -19.30
C ASP A 213 -23.50 5.59 -19.57
N GLY A 214 -22.73 5.88 -20.62
CA GLY A 214 -23.07 6.93 -21.58
C GLY A 214 -22.15 8.14 -21.57
N GLY A 215 -21.40 8.30 -22.65
CA GLY A 215 -20.63 9.52 -22.92
C GLY A 215 -21.54 10.72 -23.25
N GLY A 216 -20.92 11.90 -23.33
CA GLY A 216 -21.62 13.11 -23.74
C GLY A 216 -20.76 14.36 -23.59
N SER A 217 -20.51 15.01 -24.72
CA SER A 217 -19.73 16.22 -24.94
C SER A 217 -20.40 17.52 -24.45
N GLY A 218 -19.63 18.61 -24.40
CA GLY A 218 -20.09 20.01 -24.33
C GLY A 218 -19.99 20.60 -22.92
N GLY A 219 -19.60 21.85 -22.68
CA GLY A 219 -19.34 23.03 -23.50
C GLY A 219 -18.91 24.15 -22.53
N GLY A 220 -18.24 25.18 -23.03
CA GLY A 220 -17.71 26.29 -22.22
C GLY A 220 -18.75 27.30 -21.74
N CYS A 221 -18.22 28.31 -21.03
CA CYS A 221 -18.68 29.68 -20.66
C CYS A 221 -18.05 29.97 -19.27
N GLY A 222 -17.38 31.08 -18.93
CA GLY A 222 -17.35 32.44 -19.47
C GLY A 222 -17.88 33.41 -18.38
N GLY A 223 -17.06 34.38 -17.94
CA GLY A 223 -17.42 35.54 -17.09
C GLY A 223 -17.73 35.22 -15.62
N ASP A 224 -17.30 35.96 -14.60
CA ASP A 224 -16.80 37.35 -14.51
C ASP A 224 -15.65 37.45 -13.48
#